data_AF-A0A059LRQ1-F1
#
_entry.id   AF-A0A059LRQ1-F1
#
_cell.length_a   1.000
_cell.length_b   1.000
_cell.length_c   1.000
_cell.angle_alpha   90.00
_cell.angle_beta   90.00
_cell.angle_gamma   90.00
#
_symmetry.space_group_name_H-M   'P 1'
#
loop_
_entity.id
_entity.type
_entity.pdbx_description
1 polymer ?
#
loop_
_entity_poly.entity_id
_entity_poly.type
_entity_poly.pdbx_seq_one_letter_code
_entity_poly.pdbx_strand_id
1 'polypeptide(L)'
;MVASGRQKEFAAHMAAWIEEQGFGQVVMLCSVDAGVRHDCELDNDAVALAAANVPTLALGLYSSEGDNMSDAEVLADLADTVLGLGAEARIPRWIPPRSWQRLFGPGGDMSAY
;
A
#
# COMPACT_ATOMS: atom_id res chain seq x y z
N MET A 1 12.21 1.03 -1.90
CA MET A 1 13.00 2.08 -1.23
C MET A 1 13.71 2.90 -2.29
N VAL A 2 13.42 4.20 -2.39
CA VAL A 2 14.12 5.12 -3.29
C VAL A 2 15.23 5.78 -2.50
N ALA A 3 16.46 5.80 -3.05
CA ALA A 3 17.57 6.46 -2.38
C ALA A 3 17.28 7.94 -2.13
N SER A 4 17.77 8.47 -1.00
CA SER A 4 17.57 9.87 -0.64
C SER A 4 18.10 10.81 -1.73
N GLY A 5 17.36 11.88 -2.03
CA GLY A 5 17.67 12.82 -3.11
C GLY A 5 17.25 12.35 -4.51
N ARG A 6 16.69 11.15 -4.65
CA ARG A 6 16.19 10.60 -5.93
C ARG A 6 14.66 10.53 -6.00
N GLN A 7 13.95 10.90 -4.94
CA GLN A 7 12.48 10.76 -4.86
C GLN A 7 11.77 11.55 -5.96
N LYS A 8 12.19 12.79 -6.22
CA LYS A 8 11.59 13.64 -7.26
C LYS A 8 11.78 13.06 -8.67
N GLU A 9 12.98 12.57 -8.97
CA GLU A 9 13.28 11.94 -10.25
C GLU A 9 12.49 10.65 -10.43
N PHE A 10 12.44 9.81 -9.39
CA PHE A 10 11.65 8.59 -9.41
C PHE A 10 10.16 8.86 -9.61
N ALA A 11 9.59 9.85 -8.90
CA ALA A 11 8.20 10.23 -9.04
C ALA A 11 7.88 10.74 -10.45
N ALA A 12 8.79 11.54 -11.05
CA ALA A 12 8.64 12.02 -12.43
C ALA A 12 8.67 10.87 -13.44
N HIS A 13 9.61 9.93 -13.31
CA HIS A 13 9.67 8.75 -14.17
C HIS A 13 8.43 7.84 -14.01
N MET A 14 7.94 7.67 -12.77
CA MET A 14 6.74 6.87 -12.51
C MET A 14 5.50 7.52 -13.13
N ALA A 15 5.34 8.84 -13.01
CA ALA A 15 4.24 9.58 -13.62
C ALA A 15 4.25 9.46 -15.15
N ALA A 16 5.42 9.64 -15.77
CA ALA A 16 5.56 9.48 -17.22
C ALA A 16 5.23 8.05 -17.69
N TRP A 17 5.68 7.03 -16.95
CA TRP A 17 5.35 5.64 -17.26
C TRP A 17 3.85 5.35 -17.10
N ILE A 18 3.21 5.87 -16.05
CA ILE A 18 1.77 5.72 -15.83
C ILE A 18 0.97 6.29 -17.01
N GLU A 19 1.35 7.47 -17.49
CA GLU A 19 0.73 8.11 -18.64
C GLU A 19 0.98 7.31 -19.94
N GLU A 20 2.21 6.85 -20.15
CA GLU A 20 2.58 6.03 -21.32
C GLU A 20 1.77 4.73 -21.41
N GLN A 21 1.54 4.06 -20.29
CA GLN A 21 0.74 2.83 -20.25
C GLN A 21 -0.77 3.08 -20.35
N GLY A 22 -1.23 4.32 -20.21
CA GLY A 22 -2.63 4.68 -20.34
C GLY A 22 -3.52 4.15 -19.23
N PHE A 23 -3.04 4.10 -17.98
CA PHE A 23 -3.87 3.70 -16.85
C PHE A 23 -5.05 4.66 -16.65
N GLY A 24 -6.26 4.11 -16.44
CA GLY A 24 -7.47 4.92 -16.21
C GLY A 24 -7.60 5.50 -14.80
N GLN A 25 -6.91 4.91 -13.83
CA GLN A 25 -6.83 5.37 -12.44
C GLN A 25 -5.61 4.77 -11.75
N VAL A 26 -5.14 5.43 -10.69
CA VAL A 26 -4.04 4.95 -9.85
C VAL A 26 -4.45 4.98 -8.39
N VAL A 27 -4.16 3.89 -7.66
CA VAL A 27 -4.31 3.82 -6.22
C VAL A 27 -2.94 3.65 -5.58
N MET A 28 -2.55 4.59 -4.74
CA MET A 28 -1.33 4.52 -3.94
C MET A 28 -1.67 3.99 -2.55
N LEU A 29 -1.01 2.90 -2.14
CA LEU A 29 -1.13 2.36 -0.79
C LEU A 29 0.02 2.87 0.06
N CYS A 30 -0.28 3.45 1.22
CA CYS A 30 0.72 3.94 2.15
C CYS A 30 0.31 3.65 3.60
N SER A 31 1.27 3.83 4.50
CA SER A 31 1.04 3.79 5.94
C SER A 31 1.73 4.96 6.61
N VAL A 32 1.22 5.32 7.78
CA VAL A 32 1.80 6.30 8.70
C VAL A 32 2.08 5.59 10.03
N ASP A 33 3.11 6.03 10.75
CA ASP A 33 3.40 5.50 12.09
C ASP A 33 2.19 5.69 13.02
N ALA A 34 1.69 4.61 13.63
CA ALA A 34 0.57 4.70 14.56
C ALA A 34 0.89 5.53 15.82
N GLY A 35 2.17 5.70 16.17
CA GLY A 35 2.61 6.54 17.29
C GLY A 35 2.41 8.04 17.07
N VAL A 36 2.22 8.50 15.83
CA VAL A 36 1.90 9.90 15.52
C VAL A 36 0.40 10.18 15.49
N ARG A 37 -0.43 9.18 15.81
CA ARG A 37 -1.89 9.34 15.82
C ARG A 37 -2.29 10.33 16.93
N HIS A 38 -2.65 11.54 16.53
CA HIS A 38 -3.31 12.52 17.38
C HIS A 38 -4.83 12.50 17.12
N ASP A 39 -5.64 12.89 18.11
CA ASP A 39 -7.10 12.78 18.09
C ASP A 39 -7.81 13.63 16.99
N CYS A 40 -7.07 14.33 16.15
CA CYS A 40 -7.56 15.34 15.20
C CYS A 40 -7.05 15.17 13.76
N GLU A 41 -6.84 13.95 13.25
CA GLU A 41 -6.29 13.75 11.90
C GLU A 41 -7.22 12.87 11.03
N LEU A 42 -8.29 13.49 10.54
CA LEU A 42 -8.93 13.11 9.28
C LEU A 42 -8.61 14.17 8.21
N ASP A 43 -7.45 14.83 8.31
CA ASP A 43 -6.94 15.60 7.19
C ASP A 43 -6.31 14.61 6.22
N ASN A 44 -6.97 14.51 5.07
CA ASN A 44 -6.71 13.60 3.99
C ASN A 44 -5.37 13.97 3.33
N ASP A 45 -4.25 13.64 3.96
CA ASP A 45 -2.89 13.77 3.44
C ASP A 45 -2.61 12.72 2.36
N ALA A 46 -3.51 12.65 1.38
CA ALA A 46 -3.25 11.98 0.14
C ALA A 46 -2.10 12.73 -0.54
N VAL A 47 -0.87 12.24 -0.35
CA VAL A 47 0.29 12.65 -1.16
C VAL A 47 -0.04 12.27 -2.60
N ALA A 48 -0.62 13.22 -3.31
CA ALA A 48 -1.03 13.05 -4.68
C ALA A 48 0.20 12.70 -5.52
N LEU A 49 0.09 11.69 -6.38
CA LEU A 49 0.80 11.66 -7.66
C LEU A 49 0.28 12.81 -8.54
N ALA A 50 0.32 14.05 -8.04
CA ALA A 50 -0.22 15.24 -8.70
C ALA A 50 0.46 15.52 -10.05
N ALA A 51 1.56 14.83 -10.35
CA ALA A 51 2.30 14.95 -11.60
C ALA A 51 1.72 14.12 -12.74
N ALA A 52 0.92 13.07 -12.47
CA ALA A 52 0.27 12.29 -13.52
C ALA A 52 -1.12 12.90 -13.79
N ASN A 53 -1.48 13.11 -15.05
CA ASN A 53 -2.84 13.52 -15.44
C ASN A 53 -3.86 12.36 -15.35
N VAL A 54 -3.71 11.50 -14.34
CA VAL A 54 -4.52 10.31 -14.11
C VAL A 54 -5.18 10.41 -12.73
N PRO A 55 -6.50 10.16 -12.61
CA PRO A 55 -7.18 10.14 -11.32
C PRO A 55 -6.41 9.27 -10.31
N THR A 56 -5.99 9.88 -9.21
CA THR A 56 -5.17 9.22 -8.20
C THR A 56 -5.84 9.29 -6.84
N LEU A 57 -5.91 8.15 -6.15
CA LEU A 57 -6.30 8.05 -4.74
C LEU A 57 -5.13 7.53 -3.91
N ALA A 58 -4.90 8.12 -2.74
CA ALA A 58 -4.02 7.53 -1.73
C ALA A 58 -4.88 6.89 -0.63
N LEU A 59 -4.58 5.62 -0.30
CA LEU A 59 -5.17 4.91 0.82
C LEU A 59 -4.10 4.74 1.89
N GLY A 60 -4.31 5.39 3.03
CA GLY A 60 -3.43 5.37 4.19
C GLY A 60 -4.04 4.63 5.36
N LEU A 61 -3.22 3.90 6.12
CA LEU A 61 -3.56 3.44 7.46
C LEU A 61 -2.47 3.79 8.47
N TYR A 62 -2.82 3.81 9.75
CA TYR A 62 -1.86 3.89 10.83
C TYR A 62 -1.36 2.48 11.16
N SER A 63 -0.04 2.30 11.17
CA SER A 63 0.62 1.01 11.41
C SER A 63 1.76 1.19 12.40
N SER A 64 1.88 0.29 13.36
CA SER A 64 3.10 0.16 14.18
C SER A 64 4.09 -0.79 13.52
N GLU A 65 5.37 -0.68 13.85
CA GLU A 65 6.35 -1.67 13.40
C GLU A 65 6.02 -3.07 13.93
N GLY A 66 6.31 -4.11 13.13
CA GLY A 66 6.16 -5.51 13.53
C GLY A 66 5.56 -6.38 12.44
N ASP A 67 4.66 -7.27 12.85
CA ASP A 67 3.89 -8.10 11.92
C ASP A 67 2.67 -7.32 11.40
N ASN A 68 2.80 -6.74 10.21
CA ASN A 68 1.75 -5.95 9.55
C ASN A 68 0.98 -6.75 8.50
N MET A 69 0.95 -8.08 8.59
CA MET A 69 0.23 -8.92 7.63
C MET A 69 -1.26 -8.57 7.57
N SER A 70 -1.91 -8.31 8.71
CA SER A 70 -3.32 -7.91 8.76
C SER A 70 -3.58 -6.53 8.16
N ASP A 71 -2.67 -5.58 8.38
CA ASP A 71 -2.80 -4.22 7.85
C ASP A 71 -2.71 -4.24 6.31
N ALA A 72 -1.82 -5.08 5.77
CA ALA A 72 -1.70 -5.31 4.34
C ALA A 72 -2.97 -5.94 3.74
N GLU A 73 -3.62 -6.89 4.43
CA GLU A 73 -4.90 -7.48 4.01
C GLU A 73 -6.00 -6.39 3.95
N VAL A 74 -6.07 -5.51 4.96
CA VAL A 74 -7.04 -4.39 4.98
C VAL A 74 -6.83 -3.41 3.82
N LEU A 75 -5.58 -2.99 3.56
CA LEU A 75 -5.28 -2.12 2.41
C LEU A 75 -5.61 -2.79 1.08
N ALA A 76 -5.41 -4.11 0.97
CA ALA A 76 -5.75 -4.86 -0.22
C ALA A 76 -7.27 -4.92 -0.45
N ASP A 77 -8.06 -5.13 0.60
CA ASP A 77 -9.55 -5.08 0.53
C ASP A 77 -10.06 -3.69 0.12
N LEU A 78 -9.47 -2.62 0.68
CA LEU A 78 -9.82 -1.25 0.30
C LEU A 78 -9.45 -0.95 -1.15
N ALA A 79 -8.28 -1.40 -1.61
CA ALA A 79 -7.86 -1.25 -3.00
C ALA A 79 -8.80 -2.01 -3.96
N ASP A 80 -9.16 -3.25 -3.63
CA ASP A 80 -10.13 -4.05 -4.39
C ASP A 80 -11.47 -3.34 -4.52
N THR A 81 -11.95 -2.76 -3.40
CA THR A 81 -13.21 -2.01 -3.36
C THR A 81 -13.16 -0.76 -4.24
N VAL A 82 -12.10 0.04 -4.14
CA VAL A 82 -11.94 1.29 -4.92
C VAL A 82 -11.79 1.00 -6.41
N LEU A 83 -10.98 -0.01 -6.75
CA LEU A 83 -10.69 -0.36 -8.14
C LEU A 83 -11.80 -1.22 -8.77
N GLY A 84 -12.71 -1.77 -7.97
CA GLY A 84 -13.80 -2.63 -8.43
C GLY A 84 -13.33 -3.98 -8.97
N LEU A 85 -12.19 -4.51 -8.49
CA LEU A 85 -11.57 -5.72 -9.02
C LEU A 85 -12.34 -7.01 -8.66
N GLY A 86 -13.10 -7.00 -7.56
CA GLY A 86 -13.83 -8.15 -7.01
C GLY A 86 -15.24 -8.42 -7.58
N ALA A 87 -15.67 -7.75 -8.66
CA ALA A 87 -17.05 -7.87 -9.17
C ALA A 87 -17.42 -9.25 -9.72
N GLU A 88 -16.44 -10.06 -10.17
CA GLU A 88 -16.71 -11.39 -10.77
C GLU A 88 -16.04 -12.58 -10.04
N ALA A 89 -15.07 -12.33 -9.17
CA ALA A 89 -14.39 -13.36 -8.40
C ALA A 89 -14.15 -12.86 -6.98
N ARG A 90 -15.08 -13.17 -6.09
CA ARG A 90 -14.89 -12.92 -4.65
C ARG A 90 -13.78 -13.85 -4.17
N ILE A 91 -12.52 -13.39 -4.19
CA ILE A 91 -11.44 -14.09 -3.52
C ILE A 91 -11.81 -14.07 -2.04
N PRO A 92 -12.14 -15.23 -1.41
CA PRO A 92 -12.66 -15.22 -0.05
C PRO A 92 -11.60 -14.80 0.98
N ARG A 93 -10.32 -14.84 0.59
CA ARG A 93 -9.18 -14.43 1.41
C ARG A 93 -7.93 -14.20 0.56
N TRP A 94 -7.18 -13.14 0.82
CA TRP A 94 -5.85 -12.93 0.24
C TRP A 94 -4.91 -14.11 0.53
N ILE A 95 -4.09 -14.48 -0.46
CA ILE A 95 -3.10 -15.54 -0.31
C ILE A 95 -1.74 -14.89 -0.09
N PRO A 96 -1.12 -15.05 1.10
CA PRO A 96 0.22 -14.55 1.34
C PRO A 96 1.24 -15.14 0.36
N PRO A 97 2.20 -14.32 -0.13
CA PRO A 97 3.32 -14.82 -0.92
C PRO A 97 4.13 -15.86 -0.14
N ARG A 98 4.70 -16.86 -0.84
CA ARG A 98 5.55 -17.90 -0.21
C ARG A 98 6.73 -17.31 0.57
N SER A 99 7.21 -16.13 0.19
CA SER A 99 8.30 -15.44 0.90
C SER A 99 7.97 -15.11 2.36
N TRP A 100 6.69 -14.90 2.70
CA TRP A 100 6.25 -14.59 4.07
C TRP A 100 6.50 -15.75 5.05
N GLN A 101 6.57 -16.99 4.55
CA GLN A 101 6.88 -18.17 5.37
C GLN A 101 8.27 -18.12 6.03
N ARG A 102 9.15 -17.23 5.55
CA ARG A 102 10.52 -17.07 6.06
C ARG A 102 10.74 -15.69 6.68
N LEU A 103 9.69 -14.88 6.83
CA LEU A 103 9.81 -13.53 7.38
C LEU A 103 10.43 -13.55 8.78
N PHE A 104 10.08 -14.56 9.57
CA PHE A 104 10.57 -14.78 10.93
C PHE A 104 11.67 -15.84 11.04
N GLY A 105 12.36 -16.14 9.92
CA GLY A 105 13.46 -17.10 9.87
C GLY A 105 13.07 -18.50 9.37
N PRO A 106 14.06 -19.39 9.18
CA PRO A 106 13.85 -20.73 8.64
C PRO A 106 13.37 -21.71 9.72
N GLY A 107 12.08 -22.05 9.71
CA GLY A 107 11.52 -23.16 10.48
C GLY A 107 10.81 -22.70 11.75
N GLY A 108 9.52 -23.02 11.84
CA GLY A 108 8.67 -22.66 12.96
C GLY A 108 9.13 -23.34 14.24
N ASP A 109 9.68 -22.55 15.15
CA ASP A 109 9.45 -22.76 16.56
C ASP A 109 8.60 -21.61 17.09
N MET A 110 7.28 -21.79 16.99
CA MET A 110 6.29 -20.94 17.64
C MET A 110 6.09 -21.36 19.10
N SER A 111 6.94 -22.21 19.71
CA SER A 111 6.81 -22.61 21.13
C SER A 111 7.15 -21.49 22.12
N ALA A 112 7.42 -20.28 21.64
CA ALA A 112 7.66 -19.10 22.49
C ALA A 112 6.42 -18.19 22.64
N TYR A 113 5.25 -18.61 22.14
CA TYR A 113 3.95 -17.98 22.41
C TYR A 113 2.96 -18.98 23.01
#